data_AF-A0A399WSZ1-F1
#
_entry.id   AF-A0A399WSZ1-F1
#
_cell.length_a   1.000
_cell.length_b   1.000
_cell.length_c   1.000
_cell.angle_alpha   90.00
_cell.angle_beta   90.00
_cell.angle_gamma   90.00
#
_symmetry.space_group_name_H-M   'P 1'
#
loop_
_entity.id
_entity.type
_entity.pdbx_description
1 polymer ?
#
loop_
_entity_poly.entity_id
_entity_poly.type
_entity_poly.pdbx_seq_one_letter_code
_entity_poly.pdbx_strand_id
1 'polypeptide(L)' 'MHKKKLIHSVNIEDIQNVAEQELGRELTKEELKLVEDKLGDYVGWYEAILHAIDELNLKP' A
#
# COMPACT_ATOMS: atom_id res chain seq x y z
N MET A 1 -12.41 20.30 3.68
CA MET A 1 -11.59 19.06 3.51
C MET A 1 -11.06 19.02 2.09
N HIS A 2 -9.77 18.79 1.89
CA HIS A 2 -9.20 18.69 0.54
C HIS A 2 -9.45 17.29 -0.04
N LYS A 3 -10.10 17.22 -1.20
CA LYS A 3 -10.40 15.95 -1.90
C LYS A 3 -9.16 15.15 -2.33
N LYS A 4 -7.96 15.74 -2.22
CA LYS A 4 -6.68 15.16 -2.62
C LYS A 4 -5.74 14.86 -1.45
N LYS A 5 -6.24 14.84 -0.21
CA LYS A 5 -5.41 14.47 0.93
C LYS A 5 -5.03 13.00 0.82
N LEU A 6 -3.73 12.71 0.76
CA LEU A 6 -3.19 11.36 0.93
C LEU A 6 -3.39 10.94 2.38
N ILE A 7 -4.11 9.83 2.62
CA ILE A 7 -4.37 9.31 3.99
C ILE A 7 -3.38 8.20 4.32
N HIS A 8 -3.17 7.26 3.38
CA HIS A 8 -2.20 6.17 3.48
C HIS A 8 -1.42 6.06 2.18
N SER A 9 -0.14 5.65 2.29
CA SER A 9 0.76 5.41 1.16
C SER A 9 1.80 4.38 1.55
N VAL A 10 2.23 3.60 0.56
CA VAL A 10 3.44 2.79 0.61
C VAL A 10 4.51 3.54 -0.17
N ASN A 11 5.72 3.59 0.36
CA ASN A 11 6.87 4.23 -0.28
C ASN A 11 7.99 3.19 -0.54
N ILE A 12 9.07 3.64 -1.20
CA ILE A 12 10.21 2.77 -1.54
C ILE A 12 10.91 2.23 -0.28
N GLU A 13 11.01 3.02 0.79
CA GLU A 13 11.62 2.60 2.05
C GLU A 13 10.82 1.45 2.68
N ASP A 14 9.48 1.50 2.66
CA ASP A 14 8.64 0.40 3.13
C ASP A 14 8.93 -0.90 2.37
N ILE A 15 9.07 -0.80 1.04
CA ILE A 15 9.40 -1.96 0.18
C ILE A 15 10.80 -2.50 0.49
N GLN A 16 11.80 -1.62 0.62
CA GLN A 16 13.17 -2.02 0.90
C GLN A 16 13.32 -2.63 2.30
N ASN A 17 12.65 -2.09 3.31
CA ASN A 17 12.65 -2.65 4.66
C ASN A 17 12.14 -4.10 4.67
N VAL A 18 11.08 -4.40 3.92
CA VAL A 18 10.58 -5.78 3.77
C VAL A 18 11.59 -6.64 3.01
N ALA A 19 12.21 -6.12 1.96
CA ALA A 19 13.22 -6.85 1.20
C ALA A 19 14.46 -7.18 2.05
N GLU A 20 14.94 -6.25 2.87
CA GLU A 20 16.05 -6.50 3.79
C GLU A 20 15.69 -7.55 4.84
N GLN A 21 14.47 -7.50 5.40
CA GLN A 21 14.02 -8.45 6.42
C GLN A 21 13.84 -9.87 5.86
N GLU A 22 13.23 -10.00 4.69
CA GLU A 22 12.82 -11.30 4.13
C GLU A 22 13.86 -11.89 3.17
N LEU A 23 14.64 -11.04 2.48
CA LEU A 23 15.63 -11.45 1.46
C LEU A 23 17.08 -11.17 1.88
N GLY A 24 17.30 -10.39 2.95
CA GLY A 24 18.65 -10.03 3.43
C GLY A 24 19.40 -9.05 2.51
N ARG A 25 18.70 -8.39 1.59
CA ARG A 25 19.27 -7.39 0.66
C ARG A 25 18.23 -6.40 0.17
N GLU A 26 18.68 -5.25 -0.30
CA GLU A 26 17.84 -4.33 -1.07
C GLU A 26 17.51 -4.89 -2.47
N LEU A 27 16.35 -4.48 -2.98
CA LEU A 27 15.93 -4.67 -4.36
C LEU A 27 16.63 -3.68 -5.29
N THR A 28 16.94 -4.13 -6.51
CA THR A 28 17.39 -3.21 -7.57
C THR A 28 16.24 -2.31 -8.04
N LYS A 29 16.57 -1.28 -8.84
CA LYS A 29 15.55 -0.40 -9.43
C LYS A 29 14.55 -1.15 -10.31
N GLU A 30 15.02 -2.14 -11.05
CA GLU A 30 14.19 -2.98 -11.91
C GLU A 30 13.25 -3.86 -11.08
N GLU A 31 13.76 -4.44 -9.98
CA GLU A 31 12.96 -5.26 -9.06
C GLU A 31 11.92 -4.40 -8.30
N LEU A 32 12.31 -3.21 -7.83
CA LEU A 32 11.39 -2.25 -7.21
C LEU A 32 10.21 -1.94 -8.12
N LYS A 33 10.46 -1.66 -9.40
CA LYS A 33 9.40 -1.36 -10.36
C LYS A 33 8.43 -2.53 -10.53
N LEU A 34 8.93 -3.76 -10.56
CA LEU A 34 8.09 -4.95 -10.63
C LEU A 34 7.23 -5.12 -9.38
N VAL A 35 7.79 -4.80 -8.20
CA VAL A 35 7.04 -4.81 -6.94
C VAL A 35 5.99 -3.71 -6.90
N GLU A 36 6.32 -2.48 -7.31
CA GLU A 36 5.38 -1.35 -7.40
C GLU A 36 4.17 -1.69 -8.28
N ASP A 37 4.42 -2.23 -9.48
CA ASP A 37 3.38 -2.65 -10.42
C ASP A 37 2.49 -3.75 -9.83
N LYS A 38 3.06 -4.66 -9.03
CA LYS A 38 2.34 -5.77 -8.39
C LYS A 38 1.62 -5.37 -7.11
N LEU A 39 2.10 -4.38 -6.37
CA LEU A 39 1.54 -4.00 -5.08
C LEU A 39 0.08 -3.54 -5.22
N GLY A 40 -0.22 -2.85 -6.32
CA GLY A 40 -1.58 -2.40 -6.65
C GLY A 40 -2.59 -3.54 -6.82
N ASP A 41 -2.14 -4.73 -7.22
CA ASP A 41 -3.00 -5.91 -7.35
C ASP A 41 -3.37 -6.52 -5.98
N TYR A 42 -2.53 -6.32 -4.96
CA TYR A 42 -2.72 -6.89 -3.62
C TYR A 42 -3.46 -5.97 -2.67
N VAL A 43 -3.36 -4.65 -2.85
CA VAL A 43 -4.05 -3.70 -1.97
C VAL A 43 -5.46 -3.43 -2.48
N GLY A 44 -6.42 -4.19 -1.96
CA GLY A 44 -7.87 -3.96 -2.14
C GLY A 44 -8.35 -2.68 -1.46
N TRP A 45 -7.95 -1.52 -1.99
CA TRP A 45 -8.28 -0.22 -1.41
C TRP A 45 -9.79 -0.01 -1.29
N TYR A 46 -10.54 -0.46 -2.29
CA TYR A 46 -12.00 -0.34 -2.28
C TYR A 46 -12.60 -1.11 -1.10
N GLU A 47 -12.22 -2.38 -0.95
CA GLU A 47 -12.71 -3.27 0.10
C GLU A 47 -12.29 -2.76 1.48
N ALA A 48 -11.05 -2.30 1.64
CA ALA A 48 -10.56 -1.74 2.90
C ALA A 48 -11.32 -0.47 3.31
N ILE A 49 -11.57 0.43 2.36
CA ILE A 49 -12.35 1.65 2.59
C ILE A 49 -13.80 1.30 2.93
N LEU A 50 -14.42 0.40 2.17
CA LEU A 50 -15.79 -0.03 2.39
C LEU A 50 -15.94 -0.68 3.78
N HIS A 51 -15.02 -1.56 4.15
CA HIS A 51 -15.02 -2.20 5.46
C HIS A 51 -14.91 -1.19 6.59
N ALA A 52 -14.02 -0.19 6.48
CA ALA A 52 -13.89 0.86 7.48
C ALA A 52 -15.17 1.71 7.61
N ILE A 53 -15.84 2.01 6.49
CA ILE A 53 -17.13 2.72 6.49
C ILE A 53 -18.21 1.89 7.21
N ASP A 54 -18.27 0.59 6.90
CA ASP A 54 -19.24 -0.34 7.46
C ASP A 54 -19.03 -0.56 8.97
N GLU A 55 -17.80 -0.77 9.41
CA GLU A 55 -17.44 -0.96 10.82
C GLU A 55 -17.77 0.27 11.66
N LEU A 56 -17.51 1.47 11.12
CA LEU A 56 -17.85 2.72 11.77
C LEU A 56 -19.36 3.04 11.73
N ASN A 57 -20.18 2.15 11.15
CA ASN A 57 -21.62 2.32 10.97
C ASN A 57 -21.97 3.69 10.34
N LEU A 58 -21.19 4.12 9.35
CA LEU A 58 -21.42 5.38 8.65
C LEU A 58 -22.50 5.26 7.56
N LYS A 59 -23.22 4.12 7.52
CA LYS A 59 -24.43 3.94 6.73
C LYS A 59 -25.51 4.90 7.27
N PRO A 60 -26.33 5.49 6.39
CA PRO A 60 -27.43 6.37 6.81
C PRO A 60 -28.45 5.67 7.71
#